data_AF-A0AB39RV39-F1
#
_entry.id   AF-A0AB39RV39-F1
#
_cell.length_a   1.000
_cell.length_b   1.000
_cell.length_c   1.000
_cell.angle_alpha   90.00
_cell.angle_beta   90.00
_cell.angle_gamma   90.00
#
_symmetry.space_group_name_H-M   'P 1'
#
loop_
_entity.id
_entity.type
_entity.pdbx_description
1 polymer ?
#
loop_
_entity_poly.entity_id
_entity_poly.type
_entity_poly.pdbx_seq_one_letter_code
_entity_poly.pdbx_strand_id
1 'polypeptide(L)'
;MRSIQATWARGRTETAGVKGGFGLAAMEALAAGVPLVVRDLPVLREVFGPAARFADTPEGLAAALGRALTSYDPVRAAAGRRLAARHTRGEATERHLAFYRSVTP
;
A
#
# COMPACT_ATOMS: atom_id res chain seq x y z
N MET A 1 6.91 -4.25 31.58
CA MET A 1 6.98 -3.36 30.41
C MET A 1 6.31 -4.09 29.25
N ARG A 2 5.03 -3.83 29.04
CA ARG A 2 4.13 -4.56 28.14
C ARG A 2 3.93 -3.75 26.86
N SER A 3 3.89 -4.39 25.69
CA SER A 3 3.01 -4.09 24.54
C SER A 3 3.70 -4.31 23.19
N ILE A 4 3.46 -5.47 22.56
CA ILE A 4 3.20 -5.60 21.13
C ILE A 4 2.12 -6.69 21.00
N GLN A 5 0.85 -6.29 20.97
CA GLN A 5 -0.27 -7.20 20.68
C GLN A 5 -0.38 -7.37 19.17
N ALA A 6 0.29 -8.41 18.65
CA ALA A 6 0.07 -8.91 17.30
C ALA A 6 -1.07 -9.94 17.33
N THR A 7 -2.31 -9.46 17.16
CA THR A 7 -3.48 -10.32 16.95
C THR A 7 -4.34 -9.72 15.85
N TRP A 8 -4.00 -9.96 14.59
CA TRP A 8 -4.88 -9.61 13.46
C TRP A 8 -4.94 -10.75 12.42
N ALA A 9 -5.25 -11.94 12.92
CA ALA A 9 -5.67 -13.08 12.10
C ALA A 9 -7.18 -13.28 12.26
N ARG A 10 -7.98 -12.56 11.45
CA ARG A 10 -9.31 -12.94 10.95
C ARG A 10 -9.96 -11.78 10.18
N GLY A 11 -9.81 -11.84 8.85
CA GLY A 11 -10.72 -11.32 7.84
C GLY A 11 -11.16 -9.86 7.94
N ARG A 12 -10.36 -8.91 7.44
CA ARG A 12 -10.87 -7.63 6.92
C ARG A 12 -10.01 -7.14 5.76
N THR A 13 -10.64 -6.94 4.60
CA THR A 13 -10.12 -6.19 3.46
C THR A 13 -10.25 -4.70 3.78
N GLU A 14 -9.16 -3.93 3.76
CA GLU A 14 -9.26 -2.48 3.90
C GLU A 14 -9.67 -1.85 2.57
N THR A 15 -10.80 -1.12 2.60
CA THR A 15 -11.15 -0.15 1.57
C THR A 15 -10.49 1.18 1.93
N ALA A 16 -9.43 1.56 1.20
CA ALA A 16 -8.76 2.85 1.39
C ALA A 16 -9.71 4.00 1.00
N GLY A 17 -10.46 4.52 1.98
CA GLY A 17 -11.28 5.73 1.88
C GLY A 17 -10.51 6.99 2.26
N VAL A 18 -10.98 8.14 1.76
CA VAL A 18 -10.37 9.50 1.74
C VAL A 18 -10.01 10.10 3.13
N LYS A 19 -10.15 9.38 4.26
CA LYS A 19 -9.92 9.94 5.61
C LYS A 19 -8.94 9.17 6.51
N GLY A 20 -8.32 8.07 6.07
CA GLY A 20 -7.37 7.30 6.89
C GLY A 20 -5.96 7.30 6.30
N GLY A 21 -5.00 7.91 7.01
CA GLY A 21 -3.54 7.78 6.82
C GLY A 21 -3.01 7.57 5.40
N PHE A 22 -2.75 8.67 4.67
CA PHE A 22 -1.94 8.77 3.44
C PHE A 22 -1.14 7.51 3.06
N GLY A 23 -1.80 6.53 2.43
CA GLY A 23 -1.16 5.33 1.87
C GLY A 23 -0.35 4.45 2.84
N LEU A 24 -0.29 4.73 4.14
CA LEU A 24 0.59 4.02 5.08
C LEU A 24 0.12 2.58 5.30
N ALA A 25 -1.18 2.40 5.54
CA ALA A 25 -1.77 1.07 5.66
C ALA A 25 -1.65 0.28 4.33
N ALA A 26 -1.78 0.96 3.20
CA ALA A 26 -1.57 0.34 1.88
C ALA A 26 -0.11 -0.08 1.67
N MET A 27 0.87 0.74 2.06
CA MET A 27 2.29 0.40 1.96
C MET A 27 2.68 -0.72 2.94
N GLU A 28 2.13 -0.74 4.15
CA GLU A 28 2.31 -1.83 5.11
C GLU A 28 1.74 -3.15 4.59
N ALA A 29 0.54 -3.12 3.99
CA ALA A 29 -0.05 -4.28 3.33
C ALA A 29 0.86 -4.79 2.20
N LEU A 30 1.36 -3.89 1.35
CA LEU A 30 2.27 -4.25 0.25
C LEU A 30 3.61 -4.80 0.75
N ALA A 31 4.17 -4.25 1.83
CA ALA A 31 5.37 -4.77 2.48
C ALA A 31 5.15 -6.19 3.02
N ALA A 32 3.97 -6.46 3.60
CA ALA A 32 3.56 -7.77 4.06
C ALA A 32 3.16 -8.74 2.92
N GLY A 33 3.19 -8.30 1.66
CA GLY A 33 2.78 -9.10 0.51
C GLY A 33 1.26 -9.34 0.42
N VAL A 34 0.47 -8.56 1.16
CA VAL A 34 -0.99 -8.59 1.12
C VAL A 34 -1.45 -7.88 -0.17
N PRO A 35 -2.35 -8.49 -0.95
CA PRO A 35 -2.80 -7.89 -2.20
C PRO A 35 -3.65 -6.64 -1.93
N LEU A 36 -3.38 -5.59 -2.71
CA LEU A 36 -4.04 -4.29 -2.59
C LEU A 36 -5.11 -4.13 -3.68
N VAL A 37 -6.33 -3.76 -3.29
CA VAL A 37 -7.41 -3.39 -4.22
C VAL A 37 -7.92 -2.02 -3.81
N VAL A 38 -7.92 -1.07 -4.75
CA VAL A 38 -8.29 0.32 -4.50
C VAL A 38 -9.22 0.85 -5.58
N ARG A 39 -9.82 2.01 -5.33
CA ARG A 39 -10.62 2.71 -6.33
C ARG A 39 -9.77 3.09 -7.53
N ASP A 40 -10.37 3.08 -8.72
CA ASP A 40 -9.72 3.52 -9.94
C ASP A 40 -9.71 5.06 -10.06
N LEU A 41 -8.79 5.67 -9.31
CA LEU A 41 -8.53 7.11 -9.39
C LEU A 41 -7.16 7.36 -10.02
N PRO A 42 -6.99 8.41 -10.87
CA PRO A 42 -5.71 8.72 -11.50
C PRO A 42 -4.53 8.78 -10.52
N VAL A 43 -4.72 9.48 -9.39
CA VAL A 43 -3.69 9.58 -8.33
C VAL A 43 -3.30 8.23 -7.73
N LEU A 44 -4.22 7.29 -7.62
CA LEU A 44 -3.93 5.95 -7.08
C LEU A 44 -3.22 5.08 -8.10
N ARG A 45 -3.47 5.29 -9.40
CA ARG A 45 -2.74 4.62 -10.48
C ARG A 45 -1.28 5.09 -10.54
N GLU A 46 -1.06 6.38 -10.35
CA GLU A 46 0.30 6.96 -10.29
C GLU A 46 1.11 6.37 -9.13
N VAL A 47 0.49 6.24 -7.95
CA VAL A 47 1.17 5.73 -6.75
C VAL A 47 1.34 4.21 -6.79
N PHE A 48 0.27 3.47 -7.04
CA PHE A 48 0.29 2.02 -6.84
C PHE A 48 0.56 1.23 -8.12
N GLY A 49 0.25 1.79 -9.30
CA GLY A 49 0.51 1.18 -10.60
C GLY A 49 0.30 -0.34 -10.61
N PRO A 50 1.31 -1.15 -10.95
CA PRO A 50 1.17 -2.60 -11.04
C PRO A 50 0.99 -3.32 -9.69
N ALA A 51 1.22 -2.66 -8.56
CA ALA A 51 1.12 -3.25 -7.22
C ALA A 51 -0.33 -3.44 -6.74
N ALA A 52 -1.30 -2.73 -7.34
CA ALA A 52 -2.71 -2.79 -6.95
C ALA A 52 -3.63 -3.24 -8.08
N ARG A 53 -4.81 -3.74 -7.72
CA ARG A 53 -5.96 -3.86 -8.63
C ARG A 53 -6.85 -2.63 -8.45
N PHE A 54 -7.46 -2.18 -9.54
CA PHE A 54 -8.32 -0.99 -9.56
C PHE A 54 -9.73 -1.37 -9.99
N ALA A 55 -10.74 -0.74 -9.38
CA ALA A 55 -12.13 -0.85 -9.76
C ALA A 55 -12.92 0.39 -9.32
N ASP A 56 -13.96 0.76 -10.06
CA ASP A 56 -14.76 1.97 -9.79
C ASP A 56 -16.12 1.70 -9.14
N THR A 57 -16.61 0.47 -9.23
CA THR A 57 -17.91 0.08 -8.68
C THR A 57 -17.74 -0.81 -7.46
N PRO A 58 -18.70 -0.82 -6.52
CA PRO A 58 -18.71 -1.76 -5.40
C PRO A 58 -18.60 -3.23 -5.85
N GLU A 59 -19.29 -3.60 -6.93
CA GLU A 59 -19.26 -4.95 -7.50
C GLU A 59 -17.88 -5.27 -8.09
N GLY A 60 -17.26 -4.30 -8.76
CA GLY A 60 -15.91 -4.42 -9.30
C GLY A 60 -14.86 -4.58 -8.19
N LEU A 61 -15.00 -3.83 -7.10
CA LEU A 61 -14.17 -3.94 -5.90
C LEU A 61 -14.31 -5.33 -5.27
N ALA A 62 -15.54 -5.80 -5.07
CA ALA A 62 -15.81 -7.13 -4.51
C ALA A 62 -15.22 -8.25 -5.39
N ALA A 63 -15.42 -8.17 -6.71
CA ALA A 63 -14.84 -9.14 -7.66
C ALA A 63 -13.31 -9.09 -7.67
N ALA A 64 -12.70 -7.90 -7.60
CA ALA A 64 -11.26 -7.74 -7.56
C ALA A 64 -10.65 -8.28 -6.25
N LEU A 65 -11.33 -8.08 -5.11
CA LEU A 65 -10.96 -8.67 -3.82
C LEU A 65 -11.07 -10.20 -3.84
N GLY A 66 -12.18 -10.75 -4.37
CA GLY A 66 -12.35 -12.19 -4.53
C GLY A 66 -11.23 -12.82 -5.36
N ARG A 67 -10.87 -12.19 -6.49
CA ARG A 67 -9.73 -12.63 -7.32
C ARG A 67 -8.39 -12.51 -6.59
N ALA A 68 -8.18 -11.43 -5.84
CA ALA A 68 -6.95 -11.23 -5.08
C ALA A 68 -6.74 -12.29 -3.99
N LEU A 69 -7.83 -12.76 -3.36
CA LEU A 69 -7.77 -13.77 -2.31
C LEU A 69 -7.66 -15.21 -2.84
N THR A 70 -8.11 -15.46 -4.08
CA THR A 70 -8.17 -16.81 -4.66
C THR A 70 -7.09 -17.08 -5.70
N SER A 71 -6.45 -16.04 -6.25
CA SER A 71 -5.43 -16.15 -7.29
C SER A 71 -4.20 -15.33 -6.92
N TYR A 72 -3.16 -16.02 -6.48
CA TYR A 72 -1.87 -15.40 -6.18
C TYR A 72 -1.16 -14.95 -7.46
N ASP A 73 -0.73 -13.69 -7.48
CA ASP A 73 0.02 -13.08 -8.59
C ASP A 73 1.43 -12.71 -8.08
N PRO A 74 2.46 -13.55 -8.35
CA PRO A 74 3.81 -13.33 -7.82
C PRO A 74 4.44 -12.04 -8.34
N VAL A 75 4.11 -11.64 -9.57
CA VAL A 75 4.63 -10.41 -10.20
C VAL A 75 4.09 -9.18 -9.48
N ARG A 76 2.78 -9.16 -9.20
CA ARG A 76 2.13 -8.09 -8.43
C ARG A 76 2.61 -8.03 -7.00
N ALA A 77 2.77 -9.17 -6.34
CA ALA A 77 3.29 -9.23 -4.97
C ALA A 77 4.73 -8.69 -4.89
N ALA A 78 5.58 -9.03 -5.87
CA ALA A 78 6.94 -8.49 -5.96
C ALA A 78 6.94 -6.98 -6.26
N ALA A 79 6.05 -6.51 -7.15
CA ALA A 79 5.88 -5.08 -7.41
C ALA A 79 5.44 -4.32 -6.16
N GLY A 80 4.53 -4.88 -5.37
CA GLY A 80 4.09 -4.35 -4.08
C GLY A 80 5.22 -4.19 -3.08
N ARG A 81 5.98 -5.27 -2.83
CA ARG A 81 7.14 -5.22 -1.93
C ARG A 81 8.17 -4.18 -2.38
N ARG A 82 8.46 -4.10 -3.68
CA ARG A 82 9.38 -3.11 -4.24
C ARG A 82 8.86 -1.68 -4.07
N LEU A 83 7.56 -1.47 -4.24
CA LEU A 83 6.94 -0.15 -4.04
C LEU A 83 7.03 0.27 -2.57
N ALA A 84 6.63 -0.61 -1.64
CA ALA A 84 6.70 -0.34 -0.21
C ALA A 84 8.15 -0.07 0.26
N ALA A 85 9.12 -0.80 -0.28
CA ALA A 85 10.53 -0.62 0.03
C ALA A 85 11.10 0.75 -0.40
N ARG A 86 10.49 1.45 -1.37
CA ARG A 86 10.90 2.79 -1.84
C ARG A 86 10.28 3.93 -1.03
N HIS A 87 9.31 3.61 -0.18
CA HIS A 87 8.56 4.56 0.65
C HIS A 87 8.80 4.29 2.13
N THR A 88 10.02 3.87 2.47
CA THR A 88 10.41 3.68 3.86
C THR A 88 10.57 5.04 4.54
N ARG A 89 10.24 5.09 5.85
CA ARG A 89 10.47 6.28 6.67
C ARG A 89 11.93 6.73 6.64
N GLY A 90 12.88 5.79 6.56
CA GLY A 90 14.31 6.06 6.45
C GLY A 90 14.67 6.87 5.19
N GLU A 91 14.28 6.39 4.01
CA GLU A 91 14.57 7.09 2.75
C GLU A 91 13.87 8.45 2.66
N ALA A 92 12.64 8.57 3.18
CA ALA A 92 11.94 9.85 3.23
C ALA A 92 12.67 10.85 4.14
N THR A 93 13.14 10.42 5.31
CA THR A 93 13.94 11.24 6.22
C THR A 93 15.28 11.62 5.59
N GLU A 94 15.98 10.68 4.95
CA GLU A 94 17.27 10.95 4.30
C GLU A 94 17.15 11.94 3.15
N ARG A 95 16.14 11.80 2.28
CA ARG A 95 15.90 12.75 1.19
C ARG A 95 15.53 14.14 1.70
N HIS A 96 14.74 14.20 2.78
CA HIS A 96 14.37 15.47 3.39
C HIS A 96 15.57 16.17 4.02
N LEU A 97 16.45 15.43 4.72
CA LEU A 97 17.70 15.94 5.27
C LEU A 97 18.68 16.37 4.17
N ALA A 98 18.80 15.58 3.09
CA ALA A 98 19.65 15.92 1.94
C ALA A 98 19.19 17.22 1.27
N PHE A 99 17.88 17.39 1.10
CA PHE A 99 17.32 18.64 0.59
C PHE A 99 17.65 19.83 1.50
N TYR A 100 17.40 19.74 2.81
CA TYR A 100 17.74 20.84 3.73
C TYR A 100 19.24 21.17 3.75
N ARG A 101 20.11 20.16 3.66
CA ARG A 101 21.56 20.37 3.54
C ARG A 101 21.96 21.05 2.22
N SER A 102 21.19 20.86 1.14
CA SER A 102 21.47 21.48 -0.16
C SER A 102 21.06 22.95 -0.24
N VAL A 103 20.15 23.41 0.63
CA VAL A 103 19.63 24.79 0.63
C VAL A 103 20.14 25.63 1.80
N THR A 104 20.94 25.04 2.69
CA THR A 104 21.61 25.76 3.79
C THR A 104 23.10 25.91 3.41
N PRO A 105 23.62 27.15 3.27
CA PRO A 105 25.02 27.41 2.90
C PRO A 105 26.06 26.84 3.87
#